data_AF-A0A4R2CZ52-F1
#
_entry.id   AF-A0A4R2CZ52-F1
#
_cell.length_a   1.000
_cell.length_b   1.000
_cell.length_c   1.000
_cell.angle_alpha   90.00
_cell.angle_beta   90.00
_cell.angle_gamma   90.00
#
_symmetry.space_group_name_H-M   'P 1'
#
loop_
_entity.id
_entity.type
_entity.pdbx_description
1 polymer ?
#
loop_
_entity_poly.entity_id
_entity_poly.type
_entity_poly.pdbx_seq_one_letter_code
_entity_poly.pdbx_strand_id
1 'polypeptide(L)'
;MSVIPTWISVIGVVITVLSPFLALGGVALGAYLTRKSDRELDTWRHREETMRMVRWSVEQILDGDEAGTDAGVVTLRSLMRSELLQPEDYDLVAALTAAVAIDRVGPAAYADIAEADADVVEGDNADG
;
A
#
# COMPACT_ATOMS: atom_id res chain seq x y z
N MET A 1 -46.71 -51.41 26.98
CA MET A 1 -46.52 -50.01 26.55
C MET A 1 -45.18 -49.56 27.10
N SER A 2 -44.13 -49.49 26.27
CA SER A 2 -42.78 -49.12 26.73
C SER A 2 -42.74 -47.60 26.92
N VAL A 3 -42.58 -47.14 28.15
CA VAL A 3 -42.56 -45.71 28.47
C VAL A 3 -41.16 -45.20 28.14
N ILE A 4 -41.05 -44.29 27.17
CA ILE A 4 -39.75 -43.68 26.85
C ILE A 4 -39.28 -42.92 28.10
N PRO A 5 -38.06 -43.18 28.58
CA PRO A 5 -37.51 -42.46 29.72
C PRO A 5 -37.51 -40.95 29.46
N THR A 6 -38.11 -40.18 30.37
CA THR A 6 -38.31 -38.73 30.25
C THR A 6 -37.01 -37.96 30.02
N TRP A 7 -35.90 -38.44 30.58
CA TRP A 7 -34.57 -37.85 30.38
C TRP A 7 -34.10 -37.87 28.91
N ILE A 8 -34.47 -38.90 28.13
CA ILE A 8 -34.14 -38.99 26.69
C ILE A 8 -34.89 -37.91 25.91
N SER A 9 -36.15 -37.66 26.28
CA SER A 9 -36.97 -36.62 25.64
C SER A 9 -36.41 -35.22 25.93
N VAL A 10 -35.97 -34.97 27.16
CA VAL A 10 -35.36 -33.69 27.55
C VAL A 10 -34.06 -33.45 26.78
N ILE A 11 -33.18 -34.45 26.69
CA ILE A 11 -31.92 -34.34 25.93
C ILE A 11 -32.21 -34.11 24.45
N GLY A 12 -33.17 -34.84 23.87
CA GLY A 12 -33.57 -34.65 22.48
C GLY A 12 -34.02 -33.22 22.19
N VAL A 13 -34.89 -32.65 23.02
CA VAL A 13 -35.34 -31.26 22.87
C VAL A 13 -34.16 -30.28 23.01
N VAL A 14 -33.29 -30.48 24.00
CA VAL A 14 -32.10 -29.63 24.19
C VAL A 14 -31.20 -29.67 22.97
N ILE A 15 -30.87 -30.84 22.42
CA ILE A 15 -30.02 -30.95 21.23
C ILE A 15 -30.68 -30.29 20.02
N THR A 16 -31.99 -30.49 19.82
CA THR A 16 -32.71 -29.94 18.66
C THR A 16 -32.75 -28.42 18.69
N VAL A 17 -32.86 -27.83 19.88
CA VAL A 17 -32.82 -26.37 20.07
C VAL A 17 -31.38 -25.85 20.01
N LEU A 18 -30.42 -26.54 20.62
CA LEU A 18 -29.02 -26.09 20.71
C LEU A 18 -28.29 -26.16 19.36
N SER A 19 -28.60 -27.16 18.54
CA SER A 19 -27.96 -27.38 17.23
C SER A 19 -28.01 -26.16 16.29
N PRO A 20 -29.16 -25.50 16.04
CA PRO A 20 -29.20 -24.31 15.20
C PRO A 20 -28.43 -23.13 15.79
N PHE A 21 -28.38 -22.97 17.12
CA PHE A 21 -27.58 -21.91 17.75
C PHE A 21 -26.08 -22.16 17.62
N LEU A 22 -25.63 -23.42 17.77
CA LEU A 22 -24.24 -23.78 17.55
C LEU A 22 -23.86 -23.65 16.07
N ALA A 23 -24.74 -24.03 15.16
CA ALA A 23 -24.54 -23.84 13.73
C ALA A 23 -24.42 -22.35 13.38
N LEU A 24 -25.32 -21.51 13.88
CA LEU A 24 -25.30 -20.06 13.68
C LEU A 24 -24.04 -19.44 14.29
N GLY A 25 -23.66 -19.85 15.50
CA GLY A 25 -22.42 -19.43 16.15
C GLY A 25 -21.18 -19.81 15.34
N GLY A 26 -21.13 -21.03 14.80
CA GLY A 26 -20.06 -21.50 13.93
C GLY A 26 -19.94 -20.67 12.65
N VAL A 27 -21.06 -20.39 11.98
CA VAL A 27 -21.09 -19.56 10.76
C VAL A 27 -20.66 -18.12 11.06
N ALA A 28 -21.14 -17.52 12.15
CA ALA A 28 -20.78 -16.16 12.54
C ALA A 28 -19.28 -16.04 12.86
N LEU A 29 -18.73 -17.01 13.59
CA LEU A 29 -17.29 -17.05 13.90
C LEU A 29 -16.46 -17.24 12.62
N GLY A 30 -16.88 -18.15 11.74
CA GLY A 30 -16.22 -18.37 10.45
C GLY A 30 -16.18 -17.11 9.60
N ALA A 31 -17.34 -16.44 9.44
CA ALA A 31 -17.43 -15.19 8.69
C ALA A 31 -16.56 -14.08 9.28
N TYR A 32 -16.47 -14.00 10.60
CA TYR A 32 -15.61 -13.03 11.28
C TYR A 32 -14.12 -13.29 11.01
N LEU A 33 -13.69 -14.55 11.11
CA LEU A 33 -12.31 -14.95 10.86
C LEU A 33 -11.92 -14.72 9.39
N THR A 34 -12.79 -15.08 8.44
CA THR A 34 -12.58 -14.81 7.01
C THR A 34 -12.40 -13.32 6.76
N ARG A 35 -13.28 -12.48 7.32
CA ARG A 35 -13.20 -11.03 7.12
C ARG A 35 -11.93 -10.42 7.72
N LYS A 36 -11.40 -10.99 8.79
CA LYS A 36 -10.10 -10.59 9.33
C LYS A 36 -8.96 -11.02 8.40
N SER A 37 -8.99 -12.26 7.93
CA SER A 37 -8.00 -12.80 6.99
C SER A 37 -7.97 -12.02 5.68
N ASP A 38 -9.13 -11.66 5.13
CA ASP A 38 -9.25 -10.90 3.88
C ASP A 38 -8.57 -9.53 4.00
N ARG A 39 -8.64 -8.89 5.17
CA ARG A 39 -7.96 -7.61 5.43
C ARG A 39 -6.44 -7.75 5.46
N GLU A 40 -5.94 -8.79 6.13
CA GLU A 40 -4.49 -9.06 6.18
C GLU A 40 -3.95 -9.41 4.79
N LEU A 41 -4.73 -10.15 4.00
CA LEU A 41 -4.38 -10.56 2.64
C LEU A 41 -4.41 -9.37 1.66
N ASP A 42 -5.35 -8.44 1.84
CA ASP A 42 -5.40 -7.23 1.05
C ASP A 42 -4.18 -6.34 1.31
N THR A 43 -3.77 -6.16 2.58
CA THR A 43 -2.52 -5.47 2.93
C THR A 43 -1.32 -6.14 2.25
N TRP A 44 -1.22 -7.46 2.33
CA TRP A 44 -0.10 -8.17 1.70
C TRP A 44 -0.08 -7.99 0.17
N ARG A 45 -1.25 -8.03 -0.47
CA ARG A 45 -1.40 -7.82 -1.92
C ARG A 45 -1.01 -6.41 -2.35
N HIS A 46 -1.45 -5.39 -1.60
CA HIS A 46 -1.10 -3.99 -1.88
C HIS A 46 0.42 -3.77 -1.82
N ARG A 47 1.10 -4.44 -0.89
CA ARG A 47 2.56 -4.37 -0.77
C ARG A 47 3.28 -5.00 -1.95
N GLU A 48 2.83 -6.18 -2.37
CA GLU A 48 3.36 -6.90 -3.53
C GLU A 48 3.19 -6.08 -4.82
N GLU A 49 1.99 -5.50 -5.02
CA GLU A 49 1.68 -4.66 -6.19
C GLU A 49 2.56 -3.40 -6.21
N THR A 50 2.76 -2.78 -5.05
CA THR A 50 3.64 -1.60 -4.89
C THR A 50 5.08 -1.94 -5.25
N MET A 51 5.65 -3.01 -4.68
CA MET A 51 7.03 -3.43 -4.97
C MET A 51 7.21 -3.83 -6.44
N ARG A 52 6.20 -4.44 -7.07
CA ARG A 52 6.21 -4.75 -8.50
C ARG A 52 6.26 -3.49 -9.35
N MET A 53 5.45 -2.48 -9.04
CA MET A 53 5.46 -1.21 -9.77
C MET A 53 6.74 -0.41 -9.54
N VAL A 54 7.28 -0.40 -8.32
CA VAL A 54 8.58 0.22 -8.01
C VAL A 54 9.67 -0.45 -8.82
N ARG A 55 9.74 -1.79 -8.82
CA ARG A 55 10.72 -2.53 -9.62
C ARG A 55 10.59 -2.21 -11.11
N TRP A 56 9.39 -2.30 -11.66
CA TRP A 56 9.15 -1.98 -13.07
C TRP A 56 9.57 -0.54 -13.40
N SER A 57 9.28 0.41 -12.51
CA SER A 57 9.66 1.82 -12.71
C SER A 57 11.18 1.99 -12.73
N VAL A 58 11.89 1.32 -11.82
CA VAL A 58 13.35 1.32 -11.78
C VAL A 58 13.94 0.65 -13.02
N GLU A 59 13.37 -0.48 -13.46
CA GLU A 59 13.77 -1.15 -14.71
C GLU A 59 13.63 -0.20 -15.90
N GLN A 60 12.49 0.50 -16.03
CA GLN A 60 12.30 1.47 -17.12
C GLN A 60 13.24 2.68 -17.04
N ILE A 61 13.62 3.10 -15.83
CA ILE A 61 14.58 4.19 -15.66
C ILE A 61 15.99 3.75 -16.06
N LEU A 62 16.37 2.51 -15.73
CA LEU A 62 17.69 1.98 -16.02
C LEU A 62 17.87 1.55 -17.49
N ASP A 63 16.78 1.24 -18.19
CA ASP A 63 16.79 0.89 -19.62
C ASP A 63 17.26 2.07 -20.50
N GLY A 64 17.10 3.32 -20.01
CA GLY A 64 17.71 4.51 -20.60
C GLY A 64 17.03 5.06 -21.86
N ASP A 65 15.92 4.46 -22.29
CA ASP A 65 15.03 5.05 -23.30
C ASP A 65 14.31 6.28 -22.72
N GLU A 66 14.31 7.42 -23.42
CA GLU A 66 13.71 8.67 -22.90
C GLU A 66 12.24 8.49 -22.51
N ALA A 67 11.44 7.83 -23.36
CA ALA A 67 10.02 7.61 -23.10
C ALA A 67 9.80 6.62 -21.93
N GLY A 68 10.58 5.53 -21.87
CA GLY A 68 10.56 4.58 -20.77
C GLY A 68 10.95 5.21 -19.43
N THR A 69 12.03 5.98 -19.43
CA THR A 69 12.56 6.60 -18.23
C THR A 69 11.55 7.61 -17.67
N ASP A 70 10.87 8.39 -18.53
CA ASP A 70 9.82 9.32 -18.10
C ASP A 70 8.58 8.61 -17.56
N ALA A 71 8.19 7.50 -18.18
CA ALA A 71 7.11 6.66 -17.68
C ALA A 71 7.43 6.09 -16.28
N GLY A 72 8.67 5.66 -16.04
CA GLY A 72 9.13 5.20 -14.73
C GLY A 72 9.08 6.29 -13.66
N VAL A 73 9.54 7.51 -13.97
CA VAL A 73 9.50 8.67 -13.03
C VAL A 73 8.06 9.04 -12.68
N VAL A 74 7.19 9.14 -13.69
CA VAL A 74 5.77 9.47 -13.47
C VAL A 74 5.10 8.41 -12.60
N THR A 75 5.47 7.13 -12.78
CA THR A 75 4.93 6.02 -11.99
C THR A 75 5.35 6.11 -10.52
N LEU A 76 6.63 6.35 -10.23
CA LEU A 76 7.13 6.57 -8.86
C LEU A 76 6.45 7.77 -8.20
N ARG A 77 6.34 8.90 -8.92
CA ARG A 77 5.66 10.10 -8.41
C ARG A 77 4.18 9.86 -8.13
N SER A 78 3.52 9.05 -8.96
CA SER A 78 2.11 8.69 -8.81
C SER A 78 1.89 7.73 -7.64
N LEU A 79 2.84 6.80 -7.40
CA LEU A 79 2.81 5.91 -6.23
C LEU A 79 2.82 6.67 -4.91
N MET A 80 3.61 7.75 -4.78
CA MET A 80 3.62 8.59 -3.57
C MET A 80 2.28 9.27 -3.24
N ARG A 81 1.35 9.34 -4.22
CA ARG A 81 0.02 9.94 -4.07
C ARG A 81 -1.10 8.89 -4.06
N SER A 82 -0.74 7.61 -4.21
CA SER A 82 -1.67 6.51 -4.36
C SER A 82 -2.01 5.89 -3.01
N GLU A 83 -3.27 5.46 -2.85
CA GLU A 83 -3.74 4.66 -1.70
C GLU A 83 -3.06 3.29 -1.62
N LEU A 84 -2.34 2.87 -2.67
CA LEU A 84 -1.60 1.61 -2.70
C LEU A 84 -0.37 1.63 -1.79
N LEU A 85 0.17 2.82 -1.50
CA LEU A 85 1.39 2.99 -0.75
C LEU A 85 1.13 2.85 0.75
N GLN A 86 1.76 1.85 1.36
CA GLN A 86 1.67 1.64 2.81
C GLN A 86 2.57 2.63 3.55
N PRO A 87 2.19 3.07 4.77
CA PRO A 87 2.98 4.01 5.55
C PRO A 87 4.43 3.56 5.77
N GLU A 88 4.64 2.25 5.91
CA GLU A 88 5.96 1.66 6.16
C GLU A 88 6.90 1.75 4.97
N ASP A 89 6.37 1.74 3.74
CA ASP A 89 7.17 1.75 2.51
C ASP A 89 7.30 3.17 1.92
N TYR A 90 6.72 4.20 2.56
CA TYR A 90 6.74 5.59 2.10
C TYR A 90 8.15 6.16 1.99
N ASP A 91 8.95 6.03 3.05
CA ASP A 91 10.31 6.60 3.09
C ASP A 91 11.21 6.00 2.01
N LEU A 92 11.05 4.71 1.71
CA LEU A 92 11.79 4.03 0.66
C LEU A 92 11.44 4.60 -0.73
N VAL A 93 10.15 4.70 -1.04
CA VAL A 93 9.71 5.20 -2.36
C VAL A 93 9.99 6.69 -2.51
N ALA A 94 9.91 7.47 -1.44
CA ALA A 94 10.31 8.88 -1.42
C ALA A 94 11.82 9.04 -1.69
N ALA A 95 12.67 8.25 -1.03
CA ALA A 95 14.11 8.28 -1.26
C ALA A 95 14.47 7.86 -2.70
N LEU A 96 13.82 6.84 -3.25
CA LEU A 96 13.98 6.42 -4.64
C LEU A 96 13.57 7.51 -5.63
N THR A 97 12.40 8.13 -5.41
CA THR A 97 11.91 9.23 -6.27
C THR A 97 12.85 10.42 -6.22
N ALA A 98 13.37 10.76 -5.03
CA ALA A 98 14.34 11.84 -4.86
C ALA A 98 15.67 11.54 -5.56
N ALA A 99 16.19 10.31 -5.45
CA ALA A 99 17.42 9.89 -6.10
C ALA A 99 17.33 9.99 -7.63
N VAL A 100 16.21 9.55 -8.21
CA VAL A 100 15.97 9.63 -9.66
C VAL A 100 15.79 11.09 -10.11
N ALA A 101 15.12 11.93 -9.30
CA ALA A 101 15.00 13.35 -9.60
C ALA A 101 16.38 14.04 -9.63
N ILE A 102 17.28 13.71 -8.71
CA ILE A 102 18.64 14.26 -8.66
C ILE A 102 19.45 13.81 -9.89
N ASP A 103 19.35 12.54 -10.28
CA ASP A 103 20.04 12.00 -11.45
C ASP A 103 19.58 12.66 -12.76
N ARG A 104 18.27 12.87 -12.92
CA ARG A 104 17.67 13.48 -14.13
C ARG A 104 17.89 14.98 -14.25
N VAL A 105 17.84 15.69 -13.13
CA VAL A 105 18.10 17.14 -13.08
C VAL A 105 19.60 17.39 -13.26
N GLY A 106 20.44 16.41 -12.92
CA GLY A 106 21.88 16.51 -12.95
C GLY A 106 22.40 17.53 -11.93
N PRO A 107 23.67 17.44 -11.50
CA PRO A 107 24.31 18.51 -10.74
C PRO A 107 24.34 19.86 -11.48
N ALA A 108 24.09 19.87 -12.79
CA ALA A 108 24.07 21.06 -13.65
C ALA A 108 22.88 22.01 -13.35
N ALA A 109 21.66 21.50 -13.13
CA ALA A 109 20.53 22.40 -12.86
C ALA A 109 20.50 22.93 -11.42
N TYR A 110 21.23 22.29 -10.48
CA TYR A 110 21.55 22.93 -9.20
C TYR A 110 22.55 24.08 -9.35
N ALA A 111 23.46 24.03 -10.33
CA ALA A 111 24.33 25.15 -10.65
C ALA A 111 23.53 26.32 -11.25
N ASP A 112 22.55 26.06 -12.12
CA ASP A 112 21.67 27.11 -12.66
C ASP A 112 20.77 27.76 -11.59
N ILE A 113 20.29 26.98 -10.61
CA ILE A 113 19.52 27.53 -9.48
C ILE A 113 20.43 28.30 -8.51
N ALA A 114 21.66 27.83 -8.28
CA ALA A 114 22.63 28.53 -7.43
C ALA A 114 23.16 29.82 -8.09
N GLU A 115 23.31 29.84 -9.42
CA GLU A 115 23.69 31.01 -10.21
C GLU A 115 22.52 32.01 -10.29
N ALA A 116 21.28 31.53 -10.43
CA ALA A 116 20.10 32.39 -10.34
C ALA A 116 19.92 33.05 -8.96
N ASP A 117 20.22 32.35 -7.86
CA ASP A 117 20.18 32.93 -6.51
C ASP A 117 21.37 33.88 -6.26
N ALA A 118 22.53 33.65 -6.90
CA ALA A 118 23.67 34.56 -6.84
C ALA A 118 23.43 35.87 -7.63
N ASP A 119 22.79 35.79 -8.80
CA ASP A 119 22.47 36.95 -9.65
C ASP A 119 21.37 37.83 -9.03
N VAL A 120 20.47 37.25 -8.23
CA VAL A 120 19.44 37.99 -7.46
C VAL A 120 20.06 38.78 -6.29
N VAL A 121 21.19 38.36 -5.72
CA VAL A 121 21.86 39.08 -4.62
C VAL A 121 22.81 40.18 -5.13
N GLU A 122 23.38 40.02 -6.33
CA GLU A 122 24.24 41.05 -6.94
C GLU A 122 23.42 42.25 -7.48
N GLY A 123 22.16 42.03 -7.85
CA GLY A 123 21.25 43.05 -8.39
C GLY A 123 20.64 44.04 -7.38
N ASP A 124 20.77 43.80 -6.06
CA ASP A 124 20.16 44.64 -4.99
C ASP A 124 21.19 45.55 -4.27
N ASN A 125 22.45 45.59 -4.72
CA ASN A 125 23.50 46.42 -4.10
C ASN A 125 23.94 47.62 -4.95
N ALA A 126 23.15 48.02 -5.94
CA ALA A 126 23.40 49.21 -6.75
C ALA A 126 22.14 50.07 -6.87
N ASP A 127 21.64 50.60 -5.74
CA ASP A 127 21.03 51.93 -5.65
C ASP A 127 20.60 52.22 -4.18
N GLY A 128 21.36 53.07 -3.49
CA GLY A 128 21.02 53.60 -2.15
C GLY A 128 22.21 54.01 -1.30
#